data_AF-A0A0Q9LEC6-F1
#
_entry.id   AF-A0A0Q9LEC6-F1
#
_cell.length_a   1.000
_cell.length_b   1.000
_cell.length_c   1.000
_cell.angle_alpha   90.00
_cell.angle_beta   90.00
_cell.angle_gamma   90.00
#
_symmetry.space_group_name_H-M   'P 1'
#
loop_
_entity.id
_entity.type
_entity.pdbx_description
1 polymer ?
#
loop_
_entity_poly.entity_id
_entity_poly.type
_entity_poly.pdbx_seq_one_letter_code
_entity_poly.pdbx_strand_id
1 'polypeptide(L)'
;MYVIGGLPKGLPVEWCRQEKMEVLQILEGNSDRQWYQSRVISAHVKPIGRIKVIIPEGPDLPDAVLDACLAFYPSFFTECPTLPIVQKKLQNATRLDFDLDLEAIPPEWSMLREEARPVFDRLDVYEIKVKKVSNRNEWFF
;
A
#
# COMPACT_ATOMS: atom_id res chain seq x y z
N MET A 1 4.66 8.65 7.05
CA MET A 1 4.85 8.28 5.63
C MET A 1 5.63 6.99 5.60
N TYR A 2 5.28 6.05 4.73
CA TYR A 2 5.99 4.79 4.56
C TYR A 2 6.63 4.74 3.18
N VAL A 3 7.84 4.19 3.13
CA VAL A 3 8.51 3.81 1.89
C VAL A 3 8.68 2.30 1.92
N ILE A 4 8.19 1.65 0.88
CA ILE A 4 8.20 0.21 0.74
C ILE A 4 9.02 -0.13 -0.48
N GLY A 5 10.06 -0.93 -0.27
CA GLY A 5 10.93 -1.43 -1.32
C GLY A 5 10.81 -2.94 -1.44
N GLY A 6 10.61 -3.42 -2.66
CA GLY A 6 10.85 -4.82 -3.01
C GLY A 6 12.29 -4.96 -3.51
N LEU A 7 13.22 -5.38 -2.66
CA LEU A 7 14.50 -5.94 -3.10
C LEU A 7 14.49 -7.44 -2.81
N PRO A 8 14.87 -8.30 -3.75
CA PRO A 8 15.18 -9.69 -3.42
C PRO A 8 16.30 -9.69 -2.38
N LYS A 9 16.03 -10.18 -1.17
CA LYS A 9 17.06 -10.29 -0.11
C LYS A 9 18.25 -11.10 -0.64
N GLY A 10 19.45 -10.51 -0.60
CA GLY A 10 20.71 -11.18 -0.94
C GLY A 10 21.37 -10.79 -2.26
N LEU A 11 20.85 -9.80 -3.01
CA LEU A 11 21.52 -9.32 -4.23
C LEU A 11 22.59 -8.25 -3.91
N PRO A 12 23.78 -8.30 -4.56
CA PRO A 12 24.79 -7.26 -4.43
C PRO A 12 24.31 -5.89 -4.91
N VAL A 13 24.70 -4.81 -4.21
CA VAL A 13 24.29 -3.42 -4.51
C VAL A 13 24.56 -3.01 -5.96
N GLU A 14 25.59 -3.57 -6.59
CA GLU A 14 25.92 -3.33 -8.00
C GLU A 14 24.87 -3.85 -9.01
N TRP A 15 24.02 -4.81 -8.63
CA TRP A 15 22.94 -5.35 -9.47
C TRP A 15 21.67 -4.50 -9.45
N CYS A 16 21.53 -3.57 -8.49
CA CYS A 16 20.40 -2.64 -8.40
C CYS A 16 20.31 -1.67 -9.59
N ARG A 17 21.35 -1.56 -10.42
CA ARG A 17 21.36 -0.73 -11.64
C ARG A 17 20.71 -1.41 -12.86
N GLN A 18 20.54 -2.73 -12.83
CA GLN A 18 20.03 -3.52 -13.96
C GLN A 18 18.62 -4.07 -13.72
N GLU A 19 18.21 -4.25 -12.45
CA GLU A 19 16.84 -4.60 -12.09
C GLU A 19 15.99 -3.38 -11.74
N LYS A 20 14.71 -3.42 -12.13
CA LYS A 20 13.75 -2.36 -11.86
C LYS A 20 13.41 -2.36 -10.37
N MET A 21 13.95 -1.40 -9.62
CA MET A 21 13.55 -1.19 -8.23
C MET A 21 12.07 -0.78 -8.17
N GLU A 22 11.26 -1.58 -7.49
CA GLU A 22 9.85 -1.27 -7.24
C GLU A 22 9.73 -0.57 -5.89
N VAL A 23 9.32 0.70 -5.94
CA VAL A 23 9.14 1.53 -4.74
C VAL A 23 7.70 2.02 -4.69
N LEU A 24 7.07 1.81 -3.54
CA LEU A 24 5.78 2.39 -3.17
C LEU A 24 5.99 3.40 -2.05
N GLN A 25 5.45 4.60 -2.23
CA GLN A 25 5.28 5.56 -1.13
C GLN A 25 3.83 5.51 -0.66
N ILE A 26 3.65 5.39 0.65
CA ILE A 26 2.35 5.52 1.30
C ILE A 26 2.39 6.76 2.19
N LEU A 27 1.54 7.73 1.87
CA LEU A 27 1.34 8.91 2.71
C LEU A 27 0.29 8.56 3.76
N GLU A 28 0.61 8.88 5.00
CA GLU A 28 -0.33 8.79 6.11
C GLU A 28 -0.83 10.20 6.40
N GLY A 29 -2.15 10.37 6.42
CA GLY A 29 -2.81 11.57 6.86
C GLY A 29 -3.62 11.31 8.12
N ASN A 30 -3.71 12.31 8.98
CA ASN A 30 -4.46 12.27 10.23
C ASN A 30 -5.30 13.54 10.37
N SER A 31 -6.58 13.39 10.65
CA SER A 31 -7.55 14.46 10.92
C SER A 31 -8.57 13.96 11.95
N ASP A 32 -9.85 13.96 11.63
CA ASP A 32 -10.91 13.22 12.32
C ASP A 32 -10.67 11.70 12.28
N ARG A 33 -10.07 11.20 11.18
CA ARG A 33 -9.69 9.81 10.98
C ARG A 33 -8.29 9.71 10.37
N GLN A 34 -7.63 8.57 10.56
CA GLN A 34 -6.39 8.24 9.86
C GLN A 34 -6.73 7.76 8.44
N TRP A 35 -5.86 8.04 7.46
CA TRP A 35 -5.95 7.42 6.15
C TRP A 35 -4.56 7.23 5.53
N TYR A 36 -4.48 6.25 4.63
CA TYR A 36 -3.32 5.96 3.82
C TYR A 36 -3.63 6.29 2.36
N GLN A 37 -2.71 7.00 1.71
CA GLN A 37 -2.81 7.34 0.30
C GLN A 37 -1.57 6.86 -0.44
N SER A 38 -1.77 6.16 -1.56
CA SER A 38 -0.65 5.77 -2.41
C SER A 38 -0.09 6.95 -3.19
N ARG A 39 1.24 7.06 -3.20
CA ARG A 39 1.99 7.69 -4.26
C ARG A 39 2.83 6.63 -4.94
N VAL A 40 2.32 6.18 -6.08
CA VAL A 40 2.98 5.19 -6.92
C VAL A 40 4.19 5.84 -7.57
N ILE A 41 5.40 5.33 -7.30
CA ILE A 41 6.65 5.85 -7.86
C ILE A 41 7.11 5.02 -9.06
N SER A 42 6.86 3.70 -9.06
CA SER A 42 7.23 2.80 -10.15
C SER A 42 6.02 2.40 -11.00
N ALA A 43 6.17 2.38 -12.33
CA ALA A 43 5.10 2.05 -13.28
C ALA A 43 4.50 0.64 -13.13
N HIS A 44 5.20 -0.24 -12.40
CA HIS A 44 4.82 -1.65 -12.21
C HIS A 44 4.02 -1.85 -10.92
N VAL A 45 4.08 -0.90 -9.99
CA VAL A 45 3.23 -0.90 -8.79
C VAL A 45 1.87 -0.34 -9.18
N LYS A 46 0.85 -1.21 -9.23
CA LYS A 46 -0.53 -0.81 -9.60
C LYS A 46 -1.49 -1.25 -8.52
N PRO A 47 -2.37 -0.36 -8.04
CA PRO A 47 -3.35 -0.72 -7.03
C PRO A 47 -4.38 -1.73 -7.56
N ILE A 48 -5.08 -2.39 -6.65
CA ILE A 48 -6.31 -3.11 -6.95
C ILE A 48 -7.33 -2.09 -7.50
N GLY A 49 -7.84 -2.35 -8.70
CA GLY A 49 -8.79 -1.48 -9.38
C GLY A 49 -8.27 -0.04 -9.53
N ARG A 50 -8.93 0.91 -8.85
CA ARG A 50 -8.55 2.33 -8.84
C ARG A 50 -8.36 2.85 -7.42
N ILE A 51 -8.07 1.97 -6.47
CA ILE A 51 -7.98 2.33 -5.05
C ILE A 51 -6.79 3.27 -4.84
N LYS A 52 -7.08 4.44 -4.29
CA LYS A 52 -6.06 5.46 -3.96
C LYS A 52 -5.98 5.75 -2.46
N VAL A 53 -6.99 5.34 -1.70
CA VAL A 53 -7.14 5.64 -0.29
C VAL A 53 -7.61 4.41 0.48
N ILE A 54 -6.99 4.16 1.63
CA ILE A 54 -7.50 3.27 2.67
C ILE A 54 -7.73 4.09 3.94
N ILE A 55 -8.86 3.87 4.59
CA ILE A 55 -9.15 4.34 5.95
C ILE A 55 -9.17 3.08 6.84
N PRO A 56 -8.22 2.91 7.77
CA PRO A 56 -8.23 1.79 8.70
C PRO A 56 -9.40 1.91 9.69
N GLU A 57 -9.74 0.80 10.36
CA GLU A 57 -10.78 0.75 11.40
C GLU A 57 -10.45 1.69 12.58
N GLY A 58 -9.17 1.95 12.82
CA GLY A 58 -8.72 2.83 13.89
C GLY A 58 -7.28 3.27 13.68
N PRO A 59 -6.82 4.23 14.49
CA PRO A 59 -5.47 4.74 14.37
C PRO A 59 -4.42 3.72 14.81
N ASP A 60 -3.24 3.77 14.20
CA ASP A 60 -2.04 3.01 14.58
C ASP A 60 -2.24 1.47 14.63
N LEU A 61 -3.22 0.95 13.87
CA LEU A 61 -3.45 -0.49 13.81
C LEU A 61 -2.30 -1.21 13.10
N PRO A 62 -1.76 -2.30 13.68
CA PRO A 62 -0.63 -3.04 13.10
C PRO A 62 -0.86 -3.48 11.66
N ASP A 63 -2.09 -3.86 11.35
CA ASP A 63 -2.47 -4.40 10.04
C ASP A 63 -2.74 -3.31 8.99
N ALA A 64 -2.82 -2.03 9.39
CA ALA A 64 -3.22 -0.97 8.48
C ALA A 64 -2.22 -0.74 7.34
N VAL A 65 -0.92 -0.88 7.63
CA VAL A 65 0.13 -0.79 6.60
C VAL A 65 0.09 -2.00 5.68
N LEU A 66 -0.18 -3.20 6.20
CA LEU A 66 -0.37 -4.41 5.40
C LEU A 66 -1.57 -4.26 4.45
N ASP A 67 -2.71 -3.81 4.96
CA ASP A 67 -3.90 -3.56 4.15
C ASP A 67 -3.62 -2.55 3.03
N ALA A 68 -2.87 -1.48 3.35
CA ALA A 68 -2.43 -0.51 2.37
C ALA A 68 -1.50 -1.12 1.30
N CYS A 69 -0.58 -2.00 1.69
CA CYS A 69 0.28 -2.72 0.73
C CYS A 69 -0.54 -3.64 -0.19
N LEU A 70 -1.50 -4.38 0.37
CA LEU A 70 -2.38 -5.26 -0.41
C LEU A 70 -3.18 -4.48 -1.46
N ALA A 71 -3.75 -3.34 -1.09
CA ALA A 71 -4.51 -2.53 -2.03
C ALA A 71 -3.64 -1.79 -3.03
N PHE A 72 -2.45 -1.31 -2.65
CA PHE A 72 -1.64 -0.44 -3.50
C PHE A 72 -0.58 -1.16 -4.32
N TYR A 73 -0.14 -2.35 -3.87
CA TYR A 73 0.88 -3.16 -4.51
C TYR A 73 0.53 -4.67 -4.51
N PRO A 74 -0.65 -5.06 -5.03
CA PRO A 74 -1.11 -6.45 -5.07
C PRO A 74 -0.17 -7.40 -5.83
N SER A 75 0.62 -6.92 -6.80
CA SER A 75 1.54 -7.79 -7.56
C SER A 75 2.63 -8.42 -6.69
N PHE A 76 2.97 -7.82 -5.54
CA PHE A 76 3.88 -8.42 -4.58
C PHE A 76 3.27 -9.63 -3.84
N PHE A 77 1.94 -9.72 -3.79
CA PHE A 77 1.18 -10.73 -3.05
C PHE A 77 0.58 -11.80 -3.97
N THR A 78 1.17 -12.02 -5.15
CA THR A 78 0.66 -13.00 -6.13
C THR A 78 0.63 -14.44 -5.63
N GLU A 79 1.39 -14.75 -4.58
CA GLU A 79 1.38 -16.05 -3.89
C GLU A 79 0.12 -16.27 -3.03
N CYS A 80 -0.67 -15.22 -2.72
CA CYS A 80 -1.89 -15.30 -1.92
C CYS A 80 -3.07 -15.81 -2.76
N PRO A 81 -3.59 -17.03 -2.52
CA PRO A 81 -4.67 -17.60 -3.34
C PRO A 81 -5.96 -16.78 -3.34
N THR A 82 -6.21 -16.01 -2.28
CA THR A 82 -7.42 -15.19 -2.14
C THR A 82 -7.37 -13.89 -2.93
N LEU A 83 -6.16 -13.42 -3.30
CA LEU A 83 -5.97 -12.13 -3.95
C LEU A 83 -6.79 -11.96 -5.26
N PRO A 84 -6.82 -12.92 -6.21
CA PRO A 84 -7.58 -12.77 -7.44
C PRO A 84 -9.09 -12.59 -7.21
N ILE A 85 -9.63 -13.22 -6.16
CA ILE A 85 -11.05 -13.10 -5.78
C ILE A 85 -11.33 -11.68 -5.30
N VAL A 86 -10.50 -11.17 -4.38
CA VAL A 86 -10.60 -9.80 -3.87
C VAL A 86 -10.42 -8.77 -4.98
N GLN A 87 -9.44 -8.96 -5.87
CA GLN A 87 -9.20 -8.08 -7.01
C GLN A 87 -10.41 -7.97 -7.94
N LYS A 88 -11.07 -9.10 -8.24
CA LYS A 88 -12.27 -9.12 -9.07
C LYS A 88 -13.42 -8.34 -8.43
N LYS A 89 -13.62 -8.48 -7.12
CA LYS A 89 -14.67 -7.75 -6.38
C LYS A 89 -14.40 -6.25 -6.29
N LEU A 90 -13.13 -5.86 -6.19
CA LEU A 90 -12.69 -4.48 -6.02
C LEU A 90 -12.21 -3.79 -7.31
N GLN A 91 -12.41 -4.40 -8.48
CA GLN A 91 -11.89 -3.90 -9.77
C GLN A 91 -12.27 -2.44 -10.09
N ASN A 92 -13.39 -1.96 -9.55
CA ASN A 92 -13.89 -0.58 -9.75
C ASN A 92 -13.81 0.28 -8.49
N ALA A 93 -13.31 -0.27 -7.37
CA ALA A 93 -13.22 0.45 -6.12
C ALA A 93 -12.17 1.58 -6.22
N THR A 94 -12.47 2.71 -5.57
CA THR A 94 -11.58 3.88 -5.49
C THR A 94 -11.06 4.14 -4.08
N ARG A 95 -11.73 3.58 -3.07
CA ARG A 95 -11.36 3.62 -1.66
C ARG A 95 -11.72 2.31 -0.95
N LEU A 96 -11.07 2.04 0.17
CA LEU A 96 -11.54 1.09 1.18
C LEU A 96 -11.66 1.85 2.50
N ASP A 97 -12.79 1.70 3.19
CA ASP A 97 -13.05 2.35 4.47
C ASP A 97 -13.48 1.28 5.47
N PHE A 98 -12.51 0.83 6.27
CA PHE A 98 -12.67 -0.21 7.29
C PHE A 98 -13.30 0.32 8.59
N ASP A 99 -13.62 1.62 8.64
CA ASP A 99 -14.28 2.24 9.79
C ASP A 99 -15.78 2.38 9.52
N LEU A 100 -16.16 3.04 8.42
CA LEU A 100 -17.57 3.38 8.14
C LEU A 100 -18.23 2.59 7.01
N ASP A 101 -17.48 1.90 6.15
CA ASP A 101 -17.98 1.29 4.91
C ASP A 101 -17.67 -0.21 4.85
N LEU A 102 -17.92 -0.91 5.98
CA LEU A 102 -17.62 -2.34 6.13
C LEU A 102 -18.29 -3.22 5.07
N GLU A 103 -19.47 -2.84 4.58
CA GLU A 103 -20.18 -3.56 3.52
C GLU A 103 -19.44 -3.53 2.17
N ALA A 104 -18.63 -2.49 1.92
CA ALA A 104 -17.81 -2.38 0.73
C ALA A 104 -16.52 -3.22 0.81
N ILE A 105 -16.16 -3.72 2.00
CA ILE A 105 -14.99 -4.58 2.20
C ILE A 105 -15.37 -6.04 1.89
N PRO A 106 -14.68 -6.72 0.97
CA PRO A 106 -14.95 -8.13 0.70
C PRO A 106 -14.75 -8.98 1.96
N PRO A 107 -15.65 -9.93 2.26
CA PRO A 107 -15.51 -10.80 3.44
C PRO A 107 -14.23 -11.64 3.41
N GLU A 108 -13.70 -11.95 2.21
CA GLU A 108 -12.44 -12.66 2.03
C GLU A 108 -11.20 -11.83 2.37
N TRP A 109 -11.34 -10.52 2.63
CA TRP A 109 -10.21 -9.66 2.96
C TRP A 109 -9.45 -10.14 4.20
N SER A 110 -10.16 -10.65 5.21
CA SER A 110 -9.56 -11.22 6.42
C SER A 110 -8.67 -12.42 6.10
N MET A 111 -9.12 -13.32 5.22
CA MET A 111 -8.35 -14.47 4.76
C MET A 111 -7.14 -14.03 3.93
N LEU A 112 -7.31 -13.07 3.02
CA LEU A 112 -6.19 -12.48 2.27
C LEU A 112 -5.14 -11.87 3.20
N ARG A 113 -5.56 -11.19 4.27
CA ARG A 113 -4.64 -10.61 5.25
C ARG A 113 -3.77 -11.68 5.90
N GLU A 114 -4.36 -12.78 6.34
CA GLU A 114 -3.61 -13.88 6.96
C GLU A 114 -2.64 -14.56 5.98
N GLU A 115 -3.04 -14.77 4.72
CA GLU A 115 -2.15 -15.26 3.65
C GLU A 115 -0.98 -14.31 3.39
N ALA A 116 -1.22 -13.02 3.47
CA ALA A 116 -0.26 -11.98 3.11
C ALA A 116 0.78 -11.69 4.19
N ARG A 117 0.50 -11.95 5.47
CA ARG A 117 1.45 -11.72 6.59
C ARG A 117 2.86 -12.26 6.31
N PRO A 118 3.07 -13.55 5.99
CA PRO A 118 4.41 -14.07 5.72
C PRO A 118 5.04 -13.49 4.44
N VAL A 119 4.24 -13.00 3.50
CA VAL A 119 4.72 -12.31 2.30
C VAL A 119 5.19 -10.90 2.66
N PHE A 120 4.43 -10.20 3.48
CA PHE A 120 4.71 -8.85 3.95
C PHE A 120 6.01 -8.77 4.75
N ASP A 121 6.33 -9.78 5.56
CA ASP A 121 7.60 -9.86 6.31
C ASP A 121 8.85 -9.90 5.41
N ARG A 122 8.68 -10.14 4.10
CA ARG A 122 9.75 -10.08 3.11
C ARG A 122 9.99 -8.66 2.57
N LEU A 123 9.05 -7.73 2.77
CA LEU A 123 9.18 -6.33 2.35
C LEU A 123 10.06 -5.55 3.32
N ASP A 124 10.88 -4.67 2.76
CA ASP A 124 11.54 -3.64 3.54
C ASP A 124 10.58 -2.44 3.65
N VAL A 125 10.01 -2.26 4.84
CA VAL A 125 9.05 -1.19 5.16
C VAL A 125 9.72 -0.19 6.09
N TYR A 126 9.84 1.06 5.65
CA TYR A 126 10.44 2.14 6.41
C TYR A 126 9.40 3.20 6.75
N GLU A 127 9.23 3.48 8.04
CA GLU A 127 8.48 4.65 8.50
C GLU A 127 9.39 5.89 8.47
N ILE A 128 8.92 6.96 7.82
CA ILE A 128 9.63 8.23 7.69
C ILE A 128 8.75 9.35 8.23
N LYS A 129 9.30 10.08 9.22
CA LYS A 129 8.72 11.31 9.75
C LYS A 129 9.16 12.49 8.88
N VAL A 130 8.22 13.03 8.12
CA VAL A 130 8.45 14.19 7.25
C VAL A 130 8.11 15.48 8.00
N LYS A 131 8.98 16.48 7.89
CA LYS A 131 8.73 17.83 8.39
C LYS A 131 8.51 18.77 7.22
N LYS A 132 7.44 19.56 7.27
CA LYS A 132 7.20 20.60 6.26
C LYS A 132 8.31 21.66 6.35
N VAL A 133 9.02 21.89 5.23
CA VAL A 133 10.14 22.85 5.17
C VAL A 133 9.72 24.18 4.55
N SER A 134 8.82 24.19 3.56
CA SER A 134 8.27 25.43 2.99
C SER A 134 6.91 25.18 2.31
N ASN A 135 6.15 26.25 2.09
CA ASN A 135 4.92 26.23 1.30
C ASN A 135 5.09 27.14 0.07
N ARG A 136 6.03 26.81 -0.83
CA ARG A 136 6.13 27.52 -2.11
C ARG A 136 5.16 26.91 -3.10
N ASN A 137 3.99 27.54 -3.23
CA ASN A 137 3.02 27.25 -4.30
C ASN A 137 3.50 27.90 -5.61
N GLU A 138 4.63 27.47 -6.16
CA GLU A 138 5.17 27.98 -7.44
C GLU A 138 4.81 27.07 -8.62
N TRP A 139 3.61 26.49 -8.62
CA TRP A 139 3.04 25.78 -9.78
C TRP A 139 1.90 26.59 -10.39
N PHE A 140 2.25 27.75 -10.94
CA PHE A 140 1.48 28.47 -11.95
C PHE A 140 2.46 29.15 -12.90
N PHE A 141 2.80 28.51 -14.01
CA PHE A 141 3.05 29.11 -15.33
C PHE A 141 2.86 28.02 -16.39
#